data_AF-A0A2N0RRX8-F1
#
_entry.id   AF-A0A2N0RRX8-F1
#
_cell.length_a   1.000
_cell.length_b   1.000
_cell.length_c   1.000
_cell.angle_alpha   90.00
_cell.angle_beta   90.00
_cell.angle_gamma   90.00
#
_symmetry.space_group_name_H-M   'P 1'
#
loop_
_entity.id
_entity.type
_entity.pdbx_description
1 polymer ?
#
loop_
_entity_poly.entity_id
_entity_poly.type
_entity_poly.pdbx_seq_one_letter_code
_entity_poly.pdbx_strand_id
1 'polypeptide(L)'
;MRSNCNGQGACILVIKVKENGTIIGGYNPYGWSYYDDNYYDYHGYNGELYYDDYDRAYYWNNTADSFIFSLDNGKDLKKFKISRVTNENYALCETNYSLDFGNGDLIINGTNGTCNQSYYESNILDTNGFSIEEMEIFSFYQS
;
A
#
# COMPACT_ATOMS: atom_id res chain seq x y z
N MET A 1 1.69 13.69 -2.94
CA MET A 1 0.79 12.60 -2.50
C MET A 1 1.52 11.64 -1.57
N ARG A 2 2.61 10.97 -2.00
CA ARG A 2 3.45 10.12 -1.13
C ARG A 2 3.91 10.80 0.18
N SER A 3 4.30 12.08 0.09
CA SER A 3 4.72 12.91 1.23
C SER A 3 3.69 12.99 2.35
N ASN A 4 2.39 12.91 2.02
CA ASN A 4 1.30 13.00 3.00
C ASN A 4 1.16 11.71 3.81
N CYS A 5 1.77 10.61 3.36
CA CYS A 5 1.73 9.32 4.02
C CYS A 5 2.92 9.08 4.95
N ASN A 6 3.92 9.97 4.96
CA ASN A 6 5.13 9.82 5.74
C ASN A 6 4.87 9.94 7.26
N GLY A 7 5.48 9.05 8.04
CA GLY A 7 5.58 9.18 9.50
C GLY A 7 4.25 9.02 10.25
N GLN A 8 3.24 8.44 9.61
CA GLN A 8 1.90 8.29 10.19
C GLN A 8 1.79 7.17 11.24
N GLY A 9 2.80 6.30 11.35
CA GLY A 9 2.68 5.04 12.10
C GLY A 9 1.60 4.14 11.48
N ALA A 10 1.04 3.22 12.27
CA ALA A 10 -0.07 2.39 11.82
C ALA A 10 -1.18 3.25 11.17
N CYS A 11 -1.58 2.91 9.95
CA CYS A 11 -2.48 3.73 9.16
C CYS A 11 -3.33 2.93 8.18
N ILE A 12 -4.50 3.46 7.83
CA ILE A 12 -5.33 3.00 6.72
C ILE A 12 -5.26 4.02 5.58
N LEU A 13 -4.84 3.57 4.40
CA LEU A 13 -4.97 4.28 3.14
C LEU A 13 -6.37 4.02 2.57
N VAL A 14 -7.07 5.09 2.19
CA VAL A 14 -8.39 5.03 1.54
C VAL A 14 -8.33 5.81 0.24
N ILE A 15 -8.82 5.21 -0.84
CA ILE A 15 -8.77 5.77 -2.19
C ILE A 15 -10.13 5.66 -2.83
N LYS A 16 -10.55 6.74 -3.48
CA LYS A 16 -11.69 6.76 -4.38
C LYS A 16 -11.20 6.65 -5.83
N VAL A 17 -11.63 5.59 -6.51
CA VAL A 17 -11.33 5.32 -7.93
C VAL A 17 -12.18 6.21 -8.82
N LYS A 18 -11.54 6.94 -9.74
CA LYS A 18 -12.19 7.95 -10.58
C LYS A 18 -13.19 7.38 -11.59
N GLU A 19 -12.92 6.18 -12.09
CA GLU A 19 -13.66 5.58 -13.19
C GLU A 19 -15.07 5.13 -12.77
N ASN A 20 -15.24 4.68 -11.54
CA ASN A 20 -16.47 4.05 -11.07
C ASN A 20 -16.88 4.44 -9.64
N GLY A 21 -16.08 5.26 -8.95
CA GLY A 21 -16.33 5.66 -7.56
C GLY A 21 -16.11 4.53 -6.55
N THR A 22 -15.48 3.42 -6.95
CA THR A 22 -15.12 2.34 -6.03
C THR A 22 -14.16 2.86 -4.97
N ILE A 23 -14.41 2.49 -3.72
CA ILE A 23 -13.53 2.78 -2.59
C ILE A 23 -12.63 1.57 -2.38
N ILE A 24 -11.32 1.79 -2.45
CA ILE A 24 -10.30 0.77 -2.18
C ILE A 24 -9.32 1.29 -1.12
N GLY A 25 -8.46 0.41 -0.63
CA GLY A 25 -7.43 0.82 0.30
C GLY A 25 -6.60 -0.32 0.86
N GLY A 26 -5.78 0.02 1.82
CA GLY A 26 -4.92 -0.93 2.52
C GLY A 26 -4.51 -0.43 3.90
N TYR A 27 -4.34 -1.37 4.81
CA TYR A 27 -3.83 -1.12 6.15
C TYR A 27 -2.34 -1.43 6.20
N ASN A 28 -1.54 -0.43 6.58
CA ASN A 28 -0.12 -0.60 6.86
C ASN A 28 0.10 -0.45 8.38
N PRO A 29 0.53 -1.51 9.11
CA PRO A 29 0.74 -1.48 10.55
C PRO A 29 1.96 -0.66 11.00
N TYR A 30 2.90 -0.36 10.09
CA TYR A 30 4.12 0.39 10.40
C TYR A 30 4.03 1.86 9.96
N GLY A 31 3.13 2.15 9.04
CA GLY A 31 3.11 3.41 8.31
C GLY A 31 4.17 3.42 7.21
N TRP A 32 4.24 4.55 6.51
CA TRP A 32 5.23 4.72 5.44
C TRP A 32 6.33 5.66 5.92
N SER A 33 7.59 5.26 5.73
CA SER A 33 8.72 6.07 6.15
C SER A 33 9.24 6.95 5.04
N TYR A 34 10.02 7.97 5.42
CA TYR A 34 10.82 8.76 4.49
C TYR A 34 12.17 8.08 4.32
N TYR A 35 12.54 7.75 3.08
CA TYR A 35 13.90 7.42 2.70
C TYR A 35 14.60 8.71 2.25
N ASP A 36 15.68 9.06 2.94
CA ASP A 36 16.69 9.95 2.37
C ASP A 36 17.71 9.03 1.66
N ASP A 37 17.92 9.24 0.36
CA ASP A 37 18.86 8.46 -0.45
C ASP A 37 20.30 8.47 0.10
N ASN A 38 20.59 9.30 1.10
CA ASN A 38 21.91 9.44 1.73
C ASN A 38 22.11 8.71 3.06
N TYR A 39 21.14 7.93 3.57
CA TYR A 39 21.22 7.41 4.94
C TYR A 39 21.43 5.88 5.01
N TYR A 40 22.67 5.47 5.29
CA TYR A 40 23.08 4.08 5.57
C TYR A 40 22.50 3.48 6.87
N ASP A 41 21.62 4.20 7.57
CA ASP A 41 21.17 3.87 8.92
C ASP A 41 19.63 3.87 9.01
N TYR A 42 18.98 3.45 7.93
CA TYR A 42 17.56 3.11 7.97
C TYR A 42 17.37 1.67 8.45
N HIS A 43 16.92 1.52 9.69
CA HIS A 43 16.39 0.28 10.22
C HIS A 43 14.90 0.20 9.90
N GLY A 44 14.56 -0.33 8.72
CA GLY A 44 13.20 -0.81 8.53
C GLY A 44 12.88 -1.85 9.61
N TYR A 45 11.62 -1.91 10.01
CA TYR A 45 11.19 -2.84 11.04
C TYR A 45 11.29 -4.26 10.47
N ASN A 46 12.43 -4.94 10.72
CA ASN A 46 12.71 -6.35 10.41
C ASN A 46 12.84 -6.77 8.93
N GLY A 47 13.08 -5.85 7.99
CA GLY A 47 13.20 -6.17 6.56
C GLY A 47 14.62 -6.22 5.97
N GLU A 48 14.71 -6.47 4.67
CA GLU A 48 15.95 -6.48 3.90
C GLU A 48 15.97 -5.34 2.85
N LEU A 49 17.13 -4.68 2.69
CA LEU A 49 17.37 -3.65 1.67
C LEU A 49 17.77 -4.31 0.34
N TYR A 50 17.17 -3.85 -0.75
CA TYR A 50 17.43 -4.32 -2.09
C TYR A 50 17.62 -3.14 -3.06
N TYR A 51 18.25 -3.43 -4.20
CA TYR A 51 18.43 -2.49 -5.30
C TYR A 51 17.85 -3.11 -6.57
N ASP A 52 17.17 -2.29 -7.38
CA ASP A 52 16.73 -2.70 -8.72
C ASP A 52 17.83 -2.49 -9.78
N ASP A 53 17.56 -2.89 -11.02
CA ASP A 53 18.50 -2.75 -12.15
C ASP A 53 18.89 -1.28 -12.46
N TYR A 54 18.19 -0.30 -11.86
CA TYR A 54 18.45 1.14 -11.97
C TYR A 54 19.13 1.70 -10.71
N ASP A 55 19.65 0.84 -9.83
CA ASP A 55 20.30 1.19 -8.57
C ASP A 55 19.37 1.95 -7.60
N ARG A 56 18.05 1.73 -7.72
CA ARG A 56 17.06 2.32 -6.81
C ARG A 56 16.86 1.41 -5.62
N ALA A 57 17.03 1.97 -4.43
CA ALA A 57 16.76 1.27 -3.19
C ALA A 57 15.26 1.01 -3.01
N TYR A 58 14.92 -0.20 -2.60
CA TYR A 58 13.59 -0.56 -2.10
C TYR A 58 13.72 -1.52 -0.92
N TYR A 59 12.66 -1.63 -0.13
CA TYR A 59 12.68 -2.40 1.10
C TYR A 59 11.38 -3.16 1.31
N TRP A 60 11.51 -4.37 1.87
CA TRP A 60 10.38 -5.19 2.25
C TRP A 60 10.14 -5.11 3.75
N ASN A 61 8.97 -4.61 4.17
CA ASN A 61 8.54 -4.72 5.56
C ASN A 61 7.64 -5.95 5.71
N ASN A 62 8.03 -6.86 6.60
CA ASN A 62 7.30 -8.10 6.79
C ASN A 62 6.15 -7.95 7.79
N THR A 63 4.95 -8.44 7.45
CA THR A 63 3.82 -8.43 8.38
C THR A 63 2.70 -9.37 7.95
N ALA A 64 2.04 -10.01 8.92
CA ALA A 64 0.78 -10.74 8.72
C ALA A 64 -0.47 -9.85 8.88
N ASP A 65 -0.31 -8.68 9.50
CA ASP A 65 -1.43 -7.83 9.92
C ASP A 65 -1.94 -6.92 8.80
N SER A 66 -1.14 -6.72 7.75
CA SER A 66 -1.54 -5.95 6.57
C SER A 66 -2.70 -6.62 5.83
N PHE A 67 -3.57 -5.81 5.26
CA PHE A 67 -4.65 -6.25 4.38
C PHE A 67 -5.00 -5.14 3.40
N ILE A 68 -5.50 -5.51 2.24
CA ILE A 68 -6.09 -4.59 1.26
C ILE A 68 -7.58 -4.88 1.11
N PHE A 69 -8.34 -3.88 0.68
CA PHE A 69 -9.79 -3.99 0.60
C PHE A 69 -10.39 -3.23 -0.59
N SER A 70 -11.61 -3.61 -0.94
CA SER A 70 -12.50 -2.90 -1.88
C SER A 70 -13.93 -2.93 -1.37
N LEU A 71 -14.61 -1.79 -1.39
CA LEU A 71 -15.95 -1.60 -0.82
C LEU A 71 -17.01 -1.27 -1.89
N ASP A 72 -16.72 -1.42 -3.19
CA ASP A 72 -17.55 -0.84 -4.26
C ASP A 72 -17.83 0.66 -3.93
N ASN A 73 -19.05 1.15 -4.08
CA ASN A 73 -19.45 2.50 -3.67
C ASN A 73 -19.72 2.67 -2.15
N GLY A 74 -19.35 1.70 -1.31
CA GLY A 74 -19.54 1.72 0.14
C GLY A 74 -20.97 1.51 0.63
N LYS A 75 -21.95 1.26 -0.26
CA LYS A 75 -23.38 1.11 0.10
C LYS A 75 -23.83 -0.33 0.25
N ASP A 76 -23.18 -1.27 -0.44
CA ASP A 76 -23.54 -2.70 -0.43
C ASP A 76 -22.42 -3.54 0.16
N LEU A 77 -22.54 -3.87 1.44
CA LEU A 77 -21.58 -4.72 2.14
C LEU A 77 -21.49 -6.15 1.57
N LYS A 78 -22.41 -6.61 0.71
CA LYS A 78 -22.25 -7.93 0.09
C LYS A 78 -21.13 -7.98 -0.93
N LYS A 79 -20.68 -6.82 -1.40
CA LYS A 79 -19.61 -6.69 -2.40
C LYS A 79 -18.25 -6.32 -1.79
N PHE A 80 -18.16 -6.22 -0.47
CA PHE A 80 -16.86 -5.95 0.15
C PHE A 80 -15.90 -7.11 -0.16
N LYS A 81 -14.68 -6.76 -0.51
CA LYS A 81 -13.55 -7.69 -0.62
C LYS A 81 -12.51 -7.28 0.40
N ILE A 82 -11.97 -8.26 1.13
CA ILE A 82 -10.76 -8.11 1.93
C ILE A 82 -9.81 -9.18 1.43
N SER A 83 -8.56 -8.79 1.21
CA SER A 83 -7.49 -9.67 0.78
C SER A 83 -6.35 -9.51 1.78
N ARG A 84 -5.91 -10.60 2.39
CA ARG A 84 -4.84 -10.62 3.41
C ARG A 84 -3.54 -11.12 2.82
N VAL A 85 -2.44 -10.85 3.52
CA VAL A 85 -1.11 -11.29 3.13
C VAL A 85 -1.03 -12.83 3.10
N THR A 86 -0.45 -13.39 2.05
CA THR A 86 -0.15 -14.83 1.91
C THR A 86 1.32 -15.15 2.16
N ASN A 87 2.21 -14.17 1.99
CA ASN A 87 3.62 -14.26 2.36
C ASN A 87 4.05 -12.99 3.10
N GLU A 88 4.24 -13.12 4.41
CA GLU A 88 4.54 -12.00 5.31
C GLU A 88 5.78 -11.22 4.88
N ASN A 89 6.80 -11.89 4.32
CA ASN A 89 8.05 -11.24 3.90
C ASN A 89 7.87 -10.27 2.73
N TYR A 90 6.75 -10.34 2.02
CA TYR A 90 6.46 -9.48 0.86
C TYR A 90 5.17 -8.68 1.04
N ALA A 91 4.80 -8.38 2.29
CA ALA A 91 3.56 -7.67 2.60
C ALA A 91 3.57 -6.21 2.11
N LEU A 92 4.69 -5.50 2.28
CA LEU A 92 4.81 -4.07 2.01
C LEU A 92 6.16 -3.78 1.33
N CYS A 93 6.12 -3.22 0.13
CA CYS A 93 7.31 -2.73 -0.58
C CYS A 93 7.37 -1.22 -0.46
N GLU A 94 8.43 -0.68 0.12
CA GLU A 94 8.63 0.77 0.15
C GLU A 94 9.62 1.20 -0.91
N THR A 95 9.20 2.18 -1.72
CA THR A 95 10.08 2.92 -2.63
C THR A 95 9.87 4.43 -2.42
N ASN A 96 10.76 5.24 -2.99
CA ASN A 96 10.62 6.70 -2.99
C ASN A 96 9.44 7.22 -3.82
N TYR A 97 8.89 6.39 -4.70
CA TYR A 97 7.95 6.83 -5.75
C TYR A 97 6.54 6.30 -5.55
N SER A 98 6.40 5.16 -4.86
CA SER A 98 5.13 4.48 -4.70
C SER A 98 4.84 4.03 -3.28
N LEU A 99 3.54 3.87 -2.99
CA LEU A 99 3.06 3.03 -1.91
C LEU A 99 2.74 1.67 -2.53
N ASP A 100 3.26 0.57 -1.98
CA ASP A 100 3.07 -0.75 -2.57
C ASP A 100 2.77 -1.80 -1.49
N PHE A 101 1.59 -2.39 -1.61
CA PHE A 101 1.19 -3.58 -0.90
C PHE A 101 1.42 -4.79 -1.81
N GLY A 102 2.21 -5.74 -1.35
CA GLY A 102 2.24 -7.08 -1.95
C GLY A 102 3.04 -7.24 -3.24
N ASN A 103 3.91 -6.31 -3.61
CA ASN A 103 4.63 -6.36 -4.91
C ASN A 103 3.70 -6.21 -6.12
N GLY A 104 2.68 -5.36 -6.01
CA GLY A 104 1.70 -5.20 -7.08
C GLY A 104 0.25 -5.37 -6.67
N ASP A 105 -0.06 -6.02 -5.56
CA ASP A 105 -1.45 -6.25 -5.14
C ASP A 105 -2.22 -4.91 -4.99
N LEU A 106 -1.54 -3.86 -4.52
CA LEU A 106 -1.99 -2.47 -4.63
C LEU A 106 -0.79 -1.52 -4.69
N ILE A 107 -0.53 -0.92 -5.86
CA ILE A 107 0.50 0.11 -6.05
C ILE A 107 -0.15 1.46 -6.30
N ILE A 108 0.31 2.48 -5.60
CA ILE A 108 -0.06 3.88 -5.80
C ILE A 108 1.16 4.67 -6.26
N ASN A 109 1.10 5.24 -7.46
CA ASN A 109 2.17 6.03 -8.05
C ASN A 109 1.62 7.32 -8.66
N GLY A 110 1.86 8.43 -7.97
CA GLY A 110 1.24 9.71 -8.34
C GLY A 110 -0.28 9.58 -8.37
N THR A 111 -0.92 10.08 -9.42
CA THR A 111 -2.38 10.09 -9.59
C THR A 111 -2.97 8.78 -10.12
N ASN A 112 -2.18 7.72 -10.22
CA ASN A 112 -2.59 6.44 -10.77
C ASN A 112 -2.26 5.32 -9.78
N GLY A 113 -2.92 4.18 -9.95
CA GLY A 113 -2.55 2.95 -9.27
C GLY A 113 -2.77 1.71 -10.11
N THR A 114 -2.22 0.60 -9.63
CA THR A 114 -2.36 -0.72 -10.25
C THR A 114 -2.66 -1.78 -9.22
N CYS A 115 -3.37 -2.83 -9.64
CA CYS A 115 -3.68 -4.01 -8.83
C CYS A 115 -3.37 -5.27 -9.63
N ASN A 116 -2.30 -5.97 -9.25
CA ASN A 116 -1.91 -7.27 -9.80
C ASN A 116 -1.62 -8.20 -8.63
N GLN A 117 -2.52 -9.15 -8.38
CA GLN A 117 -2.38 -10.09 -7.27
C GLN A 117 -1.04 -10.84 -7.31
N SER A 118 -0.34 -10.87 -6.17
CA SER A 118 0.93 -11.56 -5.99
C SER A 118 1.01 -12.18 -4.60
N TYR A 119 1.14 -11.36 -3.55
CA TYR A 119 1.37 -11.80 -2.17
C TYR A 119 0.19 -11.52 -1.23
N TYR A 120 -0.97 -11.18 -1.78
CA TYR A 120 -2.24 -11.16 -1.05
C TYR A 120 -3.21 -12.21 -1.62
N GLU A 121 -4.23 -12.60 -0.85
CA GLU A 121 -5.14 -13.72 -1.14
C GLU A 121 -5.88 -13.60 -2.48
N SER A 122 -6.19 -12.37 -2.91
CA SER A 122 -7.03 -12.09 -4.09
C SER A 122 -6.88 -10.66 -4.61
N ASN A 123 -7.26 -10.45 -5.87
CA ASN A 123 -7.42 -9.12 -6.46
C ASN A 123 -8.61 -8.37 -5.81
N ILE A 124 -8.40 -7.09 -5.50
CA ILE A 124 -9.45 -6.20 -4.98
C ILE A 124 -10.22 -5.45 -6.08
N LEU A 125 -9.68 -5.41 -7.30
CA LEU A 125 -10.29 -4.82 -8.50
C LEU A 125 -10.28 -5.82 -9.65
N ASP A 126 -11.22 -5.66 -10.58
CA ASP A 126 -11.30 -6.49 -11.79
C ASP A 126 -10.42 -5.94 -12.92
N THR A 127 -9.87 -4.73 -12.76
CA THR A 127 -8.95 -4.07 -13.71
C THR A 127 -7.59 -3.86 -13.08
N ASN A 128 -6.53 -4.02 -13.87
CA ASN A 128 -5.15 -3.93 -13.37
C ASN A 128 -4.66 -2.50 -13.15
N GLY A 129 -5.40 -1.48 -13.61
CA GLY A 129 -5.04 -0.08 -13.47
C GLY A 129 -6.25 0.80 -13.20
N PHE A 130 -6.02 1.93 -12.52
CA PHE A 130 -7.04 2.92 -12.18
C PHE A 130 -6.46 4.32 -11.96
N SER A 131 -7.31 5.34 -12.09
CA SER A 131 -6.98 6.72 -11.75
C SER A 131 -7.54 7.09 -10.38
N ILE A 132 -6.81 7.91 -9.64
CA ILE A 132 -7.20 8.35 -8.29
C ILE A 132 -8.02 9.63 -8.40
N GLU A 133 -9.25 9.62 -7.86
CA GLU A 133 -10.06 10.83 -7.68
C GLU A 133 -9.69 11.52 -6.37
N GLU A 134 -9.58 10.73 -5.30
CA GLU A 134 -9.31 11.20 -3.94
C GLU A 134 -8.52 10.14 -3.17
N MET A 135 -7.67 10.60 -2.25
CA MET A 135 -6.84 9.75 -1.41
C MET A 135 -6.71 10.36 -0.03
N GLU A 136 -7.04 9.57 0.98
CA GLU A 136 -6.96 9.93 2.39
C GLU A 136 -6.16 8.88 3.17
N ILE A 137 -5.51 9.31 4.25
CA ILE A 137 -4.79 8.42 5.16
C ILE A 137 -5.26 8.69 6.58
N PHE A 138 -5.57 7.62 7.29
CA PHE A 138 -6.10 7.66 8.66
C PHE A 138 -5.13 6.96 9.59
N SER A 139 -4.57 7.71 10.52
CA SER A 139 -3.60 7.23 11.51
C SER A 139 -4.28 6.88 12.82
N PHE A 140 -3.77 5.88 13.53
CA PHE A 140 -4.32 5.48 14.82
C PHE A 140 -3.56 6.17 15.97
N TYR A 141 -4.28 6.90 16.82
CA TYR A 141 -3.73 7.42 18.07
C TYR A 141 -3.96 6.40 19.19
N GLN A 142 -2.90 5.95 19.85
CA GLN A 142 -3.01 5.25 21.13
C GLN A 142 -3.00 6.30 22.25
N SER A 143 -4.03 6.26 23.10
CA SER A 143 -4.18 7.07 24.32
C SER A 143 -3.39 6.52 25.49
#